data_AF-A0A0Q8DQC7-F1
#
_entry.id   AF-A0A0Q8DQC7-F1
#
_cell.length_a   1.000
_cell.length_b   1.000
_cell.length_c   1.000
_cell.angle_alpha   90.00
_cell.angle_beta   90.00
_cell.angle_gamma   90.00
#
_symmetry.space_group_name_H-M   'P 1'
#
loop_
_entity.id
_entity.type
_entity.pdbx_description
1 polymer ?
#
loop_
_entity_poly.entity_id
_entity_poly.type
_entity_poly.pdbx_seq_one_letter_code
_entity_poly.pdbx_strand_id
1 'polypeptide(L)'
;MATTDDYSQGVSVTTLTDAPDAETLAKNLANGIVSRSVLRFASASARTTALTGPAAPVEGMTSWLQDVNRLYIYDGTVWRQLSIAQSGTVNLSFTTLDQYSGTTVTFPTAFAVAPRVFLNIHSGAASTARWSTRAIDITTTNFKPFVYAAVGGNNATWAGIEIQWHAIAP
;
A
#
# COMPACT_ATOMS: atom_id res chain seq x y z
N MET A 1 30.55 28.31 10.81
CA MET A 1 29.73 27.16 11.24
C MET A 1 28.82 26.85 10.07
N ALA A 2 28.84 25.61 9.55
CA ALA A 2 27.93 25.22 8.48
C ALA A 2 26.49 25.59 8.88
N THR A 3 25.77 26.27 7.99
CA THR A 3 24.35 26.59 8.22
C THR A 3 23.53 25.38 7.79
N THR A 4 22.52 25.02 8.57
CA THR A 4 21.57 23.97 8.21
C THR A 4 20.63 24.48 7.11
N ASP A 5 20.00 23.59 6.36
CA ASP A 5 18.90 23.93 5.47
C ASP A 5 17.73 24.62 6.20
N ASP A 6 17.02 25.49 5.47
CA ASP A 6 15.90 26.28 5.99
C ASP A 6 14.70 25.43 6.44
N TYR A 7 14.62 24.18 5.99
CA TYR A 7 13.56 23.24 6.36
C TYR A 7 13.90 22.45 7.63
N SER A 8 14.98 22.80 8.34
CA SER A 8 15.46 22.12 9.55
C SER A 8 15.66 20.61 9.34
N GLN A 9 16.06 20.22 8.13
CA GLN A 9 16.38 18.87 7.74
C GLN A 9 17.85 18.53 8.00
N GLY A 10 18.57 19.25 8.86
CA GLY A 10 19.95 18.89 9.23
C GLY A 10 20.94 18.77 8.06
N VAL A 11 20.60 19.24 6.85
CA VAL A 11 21.50 19.18 5.68
C VAL A 11 22.48 20.32 5.82
N SER A 12 23.77 19.99 5.89
CA SER A 12 24.83 20.98 6.07
C SER A 12 25.09 21.74 4.77
N VAL A 13 25.02 23.07 4.84
CA VAL A 13 25.45 24.00 3.79
C VAL A 13 26.82 24.56 4.19
N THR A 14 27.84 24.29 3.38
CA THR A 14 29.20 24.79 3.64
C THR A 14 29.25 26.31 3.58
N THR A 15 29.97 26.89 4.54
CA THR A 15 30.32 28.31 4.51
C THR A 15 31.50 28.53 3.55
N LEU A 16 31.47 29.59 2.75
CA LEU A 16 32.51 29.93 1.74
C LEU A 16 33.89 30.31 2.34
N THR A 17 34.10 30.03 3.63
CA THR A 17 35.29 30.43 4.40
C THR A 17 36.31 29.30 4.58
N ASP A 18 35.96 28.06 4.22
CA ASP A 18 36.86 26.90 4.30
C ASP A 18 37.66 26.75 3.00
N ALA A 19 38.85 26.12 3.07
CA ALA A 19 39.61 25.79 1.87
C ALA A 19 38.74 24.94 0.93
N PRO A 20 38.68 25.27 -0.37
CA PRO A 20 37.75 24.61 -1.29
C PRO A 20 38.12 23.14 -1.46
N ASP A 21 37.38 22.27 -0.78
CA ASP A 21 37.38 20.83 -0.98
C ASP A 21 36.02 20.42 -1.55
N ALA A 22 35.95 20.42 -2.88
CA ALA A 22 34.73 20.09 -3.61
C ALA A 22 34.30 18.63 -3.40
N GLU A 23 35.22 17.72 -3.11
CA GLU A 23 34.91 16.32 -2.85
C GLU A 23 34.21 16.16 -1.50
N THR A 24 34.74 16.79 -0.45
CA THR A 24 34.12 16.79 0.87
C THR A 24 32.75 17.45 0.86
N LEU A 25 32.59 18.59 0.17
CA LEU A 25 31.30 19.24 -0.01
C LEU A 25 30.29 18.33 -0.71
N ALA A 26 30.66 17.77 -1.87
CA ALA A 26 29.78 16.90 -2.65
C ALA A 26 29.36 15.67 -1.85
N LYS A 27 30.28 15.06 -1.10
CA LYS A 27 30.01 13.90 -0.25
C LYS A 27 29.05 14.22 0.90
N ASN A 28 29.22 15.36 1.56
CA ASN A 28 28.36 15.77 2.67
C ASN A 28 26.93 16.08 2.20
N LEU A 29 26.80 16.77 1.06
CA LEU A 29 25.50 17.00 0.42
C LEU A 29 24.85 15.68 0.01
N ALA A 30 25.59 14.80 -0.67
CA ALA A 30 25.09 13.51 -1.10
C ALA A 30 24.58 12.68 0.10
N ASN A 31 25.37 12.56 1.17
CA ASN A 31 24.98 11.81 2.36
C ASN A 31 23.77 12.42 3.09
N GLY A 32 23.73 13.76 3.19
CA GLY A 32 22.62 14.48 3.83
C GLY A 32 21.29 14.31 3.09
N ILE A 33 21.31 14.21 1.77
CA ILE A 33 20.12 14.06 0.93
C ILE A 33 19.72 12.59 0.76
N VAL A 34 20.69 11.70 0.49
CA VAL A 34 20.41 10.29 0.20
C VAL A 34 19.77 9.60 1.40
N SER A 35 20.24 9.88 2.63
CA SER A 35 19.67 9.31 3.86
C SER A 35 18.20 9.67 4.11
N ARG A 36 17.70 10.73 3.47
CA ARG A 36 16.32 11.24 3.56
C ARG A 36 15.47 10.90 2.34
N SER A 37 16.06 10.27 1.34
CA SER A 37 15.39 9.84 0.13
C SER A 37 14.93 8.38 0.23
N VAL A 38 14.14 7.91 -0.74
CA VAL A 38 13.83 6.47 -0.86
C VAL A 38 15.08 5.73 -1.33
N LEU A 39 15.71 4.98 -0.43
CA LEU A 39 16.91 4.19 -0.74
C LEU A 39 16.54 2.99 -1.62
N ARG A 40 17.36 2.66 -2.62
CA ARG A 40 17.08 1.55 -3.55
C ARG A 40 18.11 0.44 -3.36
N PHE A 41 17.66 -0.78 -3.11
CA PHE A 41 18.52 -1.94 -2.92
C PHE A 41 18.07 -3.11 -3.80
N ALA A 42 19.04 -3.94 -4.19
CA ALA A 42 18.76 -5.16 -4.95
C ALA A 42 17.86 -6.14 -4.18
N SER A 43 18.08 -6.28 -2.87
CA SER A 43 17.33 -7.18 -1.99
C SER A 43 17.35 -6.74 -0.52
N ALA A 44 16.55 -7.40 0.32
CA ALA A 44 16.54 -7.17 1.76
C ALA A 44 17.90 -7.45 2.43
N SER A 45 18.62 -8.47 1.98
CA SER A 45 19.95 -8.79 2.49
C SER A 45 20.98 -7.72 2.11
N ALA A 46 20.95 -7.24 0.87
CA ALA A 46 21.82 -6.15 0.41
C ALA A 46 21.60 -4.87 1.24
N ARG A 47 20.34 -4.56 1.56
CA ARG A 47 19.99 -3.45 2.46
C ARG A 47 20.60 -3.65 3.85
N THR A 48 20.41 -4.82 4.46
CA THR A 48 20.93 -5.10 5.82
C THR A 48 22.45 -5.00 5.89
N THR A 49 23.17 -5.43 4.85
CA THR A 49 24.64 -5.28 4.78
C THR A 49 25.06 -3.82 4.62
N ALA A 50 24.36 -3.05 3.79
CA ALA A 50 24.69 -1.65 3.53
C ALA A 50 24.39 -0.71 4.70
N LEU A 51 23.28 -0.95 5.42
CA LEU A 51 22.82 -0.08 6.51
C LEU A 51 23.35 -0.55 7.86
N THR A 52 24.66 -0.41 8.06
CA THR A 52 25.36 -0.74 9.31
C THR A 52 26.21 0.44 9.81
N GLY A 53 26.60 0.40 11.09
CA GLY A 53 27.47 1.42 11.68
C GLY A 53 26.87 2.83 11.58
N PRO A 54 27.62 3.83 11.07
CA PRO A 54 27.11 5.20 10.91
C PRO A 54 25.91 5.34 9.97
N ALA A 55 25.66 4.35 9.10
CA ALA A 55 24.52 4.30 8.19
C ALA A 55 23.42 3.35 8.69
N ALA A 56 23.44 2.99 9.98
CA ALA A 56 22.39 2.18 10.59
C ALA A 56 21.01 2.80 10.32
N PRO A 57 19.97 1.96 10.11
CA PRO A 57 18.64 2.46 9.79
C PRO A 57 18.09 3.28 10.96
N VAL A 58 17.47 4.42 10.62
CA VAL A 58 16.80 5.32 11.56
C VAL A 58 15.30 5.25 11.32
N GLU A 59 14.49 5.41 12.36
CA GLU A 59 13.04 5.42 12.25
C GLU A 59 12.56 6.40 11.17
N GLY A 60 11.59 5.99 10.36
CA GLY A 60 11.06 6.77 9.23
C GLY A 60 11.86 6.63 7.94
N MET A 61 13.05 6.01 7.96
CA MET A 61 13.82 5.73 6.74
C MET A 61 13.01 4.82 5.79
N THR A 62 13.03 5.13 4.50
CA THR A 62 12.28 4.37 3.47
C THR A 62 13.22 3.67 2.48
N SER A 63 12.84 2.47 2.05
CA SER A 63 13.61 1.71 1.06
C SER A 63 12.73 0.97 0.05
N TRP A 64 13.18 0.92 -1.20
CA TRP A 64 12.64 0.12 -2.27
C TRP A 64 13.52 -1.12 -2.50
N LEU A 65 12.91 -2.31 -2.48
CA LEU A 65 13.57 -3.56 -2.82
C LEU A 65 13.22 -3.97 -4.25
N GLN A 66 14.22 -4.09 -5.11
CA GLN A 66 14.05 -4.32 -6.54
C GLN A 66 13.66 -5.76 -6.88
N ASP A 67 14.14 -6.74 -6.10
CA ASP A 67 13.82 -8.16 -6.28
C ASP A 67 12.32 -8.47 -6.10
N VAL A 68 11.67 -7.83 -5.13
CA VAL A 68 10.25 -8.06 -4.79
C VAL A 68 9.33 -6.92 -5.18
N ASN A 69 9.87 -5.82 -5.73
CA ASN A 69 9.15 -4.59 -6.08
C ASN A 69 8.27 -4.04 -4.94
N ARG A 70 8.89 -3.83 -3.76
CA ARG A 70 8.17 -3.39 -2.56
C ARG A 70 8.85 -2.21 -1.88
N LEU A 71 8.02 -1.32 -1.37
CA LEU A 71 8.42 -0.21 -0.51
C LEU A 71 8.32 -0.61 0.96
N TYR A 72 9.34 -0.26 1.74
CA TYR A 72 9.42 -0.49 3.17
C TYR A 72 9.72 0.80 3.92
N ILE A 73 9.23 0.91 5.15
CA ILE A 73 9.57 1.94 6.13
C ILE A 73 10.17 1.28 7.36
N TYR A 74 11.23 1.86 7.94
CA TYR A 74 11.80 1.38 9.19
C TYR A 74 11.04 1.98 10.37
N ASP A 75 10.50 1.13 11.27
CA ASP A 75 9.69 1.56 12.43
C ASP A 75 10.53 1.78 13.70
N GLY A 76 11.86 1.88 13.56
CA GLY A 76 12.80 1.95 14.68
C GLY A 76 13.27 0.59 15.19
N THR A 77 12.62 -0.50 14.78
CA THR A 77 13.02 -1.86 15.14
C THR A 77 13.17 -2.77 13.92
N VAL A 78 12.18 -2.75 13.02
CA VAL A 78 12.09 -3.62 11.86
C VAL A 78 11.64 -2.85 10.63
N TRP A 79 11.95 -3.39 9.46
CA TRP A 79 11.42 -2.88 8.20
C TRP A 79 10.00 -3.40 7.97
N ARG A 80 9.03 -2.49 7.98
CA ARG A 80 7.62 -2.76 7.68
C ARG A 80 7.34 -2.50 6.21
N GLN A 81 6.65 -3.42 5.55
CA GLN A 81 6.19 -3.22 4.18
C GLN A 81 5.07 -2.18 4.16
N LEU A 82 5.11 -1.26 3.20
CA LEU A 82 3.97 -0.40 2.91
C LEU A 82 3.04 -1.13 1.93
N SER A 83 1.84 -1.46 2.39
CA SER A 83 0.82 -2.17 1.62
C SER A 83 0.26 -1.31 0.48
N ILE A 84 0.01 -1.95 -0.66
CA ILE A 84 -0.75 -1.35 -1.75
C ILE A 84 -2.23 -1.67 -1.51
N ALA A 85 -3.07 -0.65 -1.57
CA ALA A 85 -4.52 -0.79 -1.50
C ALA A 85 -5.15 -0.35 -2.82
N GLN A 86 -6.20 -1.06 -3.23
CA GLN A 86 -7.04 -0.73 -4.38
C GLN A 86 -8.50 -0.71 -3.94
N SER A 87 -9.31 0.16 -4.52
CA SER A 87 -10.75 0.20 -4.28
C SER A 87 -11.51 0.50 -5.56
N GLY A 88 -12.80 0.21 -5.55
CA GLY A 88 -13.68 0.53 -6.65
C GLY A 88 -15.12 0.14 -6.35
N THR A 89 -15.95 0.18 -7.39
CA THR A 89 -17.35 -0.23 -7.33
C THR A 89 -17.66 -1.26 -8.41
N VAL A 90 -18.67 -2.08 -8.18
CA VAL A 90 -19.26 -2.99 -9.17
C VAL A 90 -20.77 -3.04 -8.97
N ASN A 91 -21.53 -2.93 -10.05
CA ASN A 91 -22.99 -3.10 -9.99
C ASN A 91 -23.34 -4.58 -10.14
N LEU A 92 -24.12 -5.10 -9.19
CA LEU A 92 -24.59 -6.48 -9.20
C LEU A 92 -26.11 -6.54 -9.26
N SER A 93 -26.60 -7.60 -9.89
CA SER A 93 -28.02 -7.96 -9.88
C SER A 93 -28.15 -9.40 -9.39
N PHE A 94 -29.08 -9.67 -8.48
CA PHE A 94 -29.26 -10.97 -7.84
C PHE A 94 -30.73 -11.19 -7.47
N THR A 95 -31.16 -12.44 -7.45
CA THR A 95 -32.59 -12.81 -7.33
C THR A 95 -32.90 -13.73 -6.13
N THR A 96 -31.90 -14.38 -5.54
CA THR A 96 -32.11 -15.41 -4.51
C THR A 96 -31.11 -15.34 -3.35
N LEU A 97 -31.35 -16.19 -2.34
CA LEU A 97 -30.76 -16.16 -0.99
C LEU A 97 -29.22 -16.20 -0.94
N ASP A 98 -28.59 -16.90 -1.88
CA ASP A 98 -27.16 -17.23 -1.89
C ASP A 98 -26.64 -17.29 -3.33
N GLN A 99 -26.64 -16.14 -4.00
CA GLN A 99 -26.23 -16.11 -5.39
C GLN A 99 -24.76 -15.69 -5.51
N TYR A 100 -23.98 -16.60 -6.09
CA TYR A 100 -22.77 -16.21 -6.78
C TYR A 100 -23.15 -15.23 -7.89
N SER A 101 -22.68 -13.99 -7.80
CA SER A 101 -23.11 -12.92 -8.73
C SER A 101 -22.72 -13.16 -10.19
N GLY A 102 -21.98 -14.22 -10.52
CA GLY A 102 -21.44 -14.44 -11.87
C GLY A 102 -20.24 -13.57 -12.18
N THR A 103 -20.20 -12.39 -11.58
CA THR A 103 -19.37 -11.26 -11.97
C THR A 103 -17.97 -11.40 -11.40
N THR A 104 -16.97 -11.41 -12.26
CA THR A 104 -15.57 -11.34 -11.85
C THR A 104 -15.16 -9.89 -11.79
N VAL A 105 -14.68 -9.43 -10.64
CA VAL A 105 -14.09 -8.10 -10.47
C VAL A 105 -12.59 -8.23 -10.65
N THR A 106 -12.05 -7.54 -11.65
CA THR A 106 -10.62 -7.53 -11.94
C THR A 106 -9.98 -6.32 -11.26
N PHE A 107 -8.87 -6.53 -10.57
CA PHE A 107 -8.10 -5.43 -9.99
C PHE A 107 -7.44 -4.63 -11.12
N PRO A 108 -7.45 -3.28 -11.08
CA PRO A 108 -6.75 -2.45 -12.05
C PRO A 108 -5.27 -2.83 -12.21
N THR A 109 -4.63 -3.21 -11.10
CA THR A 109 -3.25 -3.72 -11.08
C THR A 109 -3.21 -5.06 -10.35
N ALA A 110 -2.48 -6.04 -10.89
CA ALA A 110 -2.28 -7.32 -10.22
C ALA A 110 -1.49 -7.13 -8.91
N PHE A 111 -1.96 -7.73 -7.82
CA PHE A 111 -1.21 -7.81 -6.58
C PHE A 111 -0.12 -8.88 -6.67
N ALA A 112 1.01 -8.68 -5.97
CA ALA A 112 2.08 -9.69 -5.91
C ALA A 112 1.65 -10.95 -5.13
N VAL A 113 0.67 -10.82 -4.23
CA VAL A 113 0.08 -11.88 -3.42
C VAL A 113 -1.44 -11.65 -3.34
N ALA A 114 -2.22 -12.70 -3.08
CA ALA A 114 -3.68 -12.55 -2.95
C ALA A 114 -4.03 -11.54 -1.82
N PRO A 115 -4.80 -10.48 -2.11
CA PRO A 115 -5.13 -9.45 -1.13
C PRO A 115 -6.23 -9.91 -0.18
N ARG A 116 -6.44 -9.15 0.91
CA ARG A 116 -7.67 -9.21 1.70
C ARG A 116 -8.69 -8.27 1.06
N VAL A 117 -9.89 -8.77 0.79
CA VAL A 117 -10.93 -8.01 0.09
C VAL A 117 -12.15 -7.83 0.99
N PHE A 118 -12.59 -6.58 1.13
CA PHE A 118 -13.76 -6.16 1.87
C PHE A 118 -14.79 -5.63 0.89
N LEU A 119 -16.05 -6.00 1.08
CA LEU A 119 -17.17 -5.54 0.27
C LEU A 119 -18.20 -4.83 1.15
N ASN A 120 -18.80 -3.78 0.61
CA ASN A 120 -19.90 -3.07 1.22
C ASN A 120 -21.00 -2.86 0.19
N ILE A 121 -22.24 -3.14 0.56
CA ILE A 121 -23.41 -2.80 -0.26
C ILE A 121 -23.65 -1.30 -0.09
N HIS A 122 -23.44 -0.52 -1.16
CA HIS A 122 -23.65 0.93 -1.14
C HIS A 122 -25.13 1.26 -1.41
N SER A 123 -26.01 0.70 -0.58
CA SER A 123 -27.45 0.99 -0.60
C SER A 123 -28.05 0.76 0.79
N GLY A 124 -28.65 1.80 1.36
CA GLY A 124 -29.46 1.73 2.58
C GLY A 124 -30.97 1.66 2.32
N ALA A 125 -31.40 1.51 1.07
CA ALA A 125 -32.80 1.58 0.70
C ALA A 125 -33.54 0.23 0.86
N ALA A 126 -34.71 0.25 1.50
CA ALA A 126 -35.59 -0.91 1.66
C ALA A 126 -34.89 -2.13 2.30
N SER A 127 -35.08 -3.34 1.77
CA SER A 127 -34.59 -4.56 2.42
C SER A 127 -33.09 -4.84 2.22
N THR A 128 -32.31 -3.95 1.57
CA THR A 128 -30.84 -4.11 1.42
C THR A 128 -30.11 -4.18 2.76
N ALA A 129 -30.66 -3.57 3.82
CA ALA A 129 -30.12 -3.65 5.19
C ALA A 129 -30.05 -5.09 5.75
N ARG A 130 -30.69 -6.06 5.10
CA ARG A 130 -30.70 -7.48 5.50
C ARG A 130 -29.73 -8.35 4.69
N TRP A 131 -29.07 -7.77 3.69
CA TRP A 131 -28.12 -8.46 2.83
C TRP A 131 -26.70 -8.16 3.25
N SER A 132 -25.81 -9.09 2.95
CA SER A 132 -24.39 -9.01 3.23
C SER A 132 -23.60 -9.45 2.00
N THR A 133 -22.39 -8.93 1.88
CA THR A 133 -21.47 -9.24 0.79
C THR A 133 -20.16 -9.74 1.33
N ARG A 134 -19.55 -10.70 0.65
CA ARG A 134 -18.15 -11.10 0.87
C ARG A 134 -17.48 -11.41 -0.46
N ALA A 135 -16.17 -11.23 -0.51
CA ALA A 135 -15.38 -11.69 -1.64
C ALA A 135 -15.08 -13.18 -1.50
N ILE A 136 -15.17 -13.90 -2.60
CA ILE A 136 -14.75 -15.31 -2.74
C ILE A 136 -13.82 -15.44 -3.95
N ASP A 137 -13.18 -16.60 -4.10
CA ASP A 137 -12.26 -16.89 -5.21
C ASP A 137 -11.20 -15.79 -5.42
N ILE A 138 -10.65 -15.29 -4.31
CA ILE A 138 -9.69 -14.17 -4.35
C ILE A 138 -8.36 -14.67 -4.91
N THR A 139 -7.89 -14.05 -5.98
CA THR A 139 -6.59 -14.27 -6.62
C THR A 139 -5.77 -12.99 -6.58
N THR A 140 -4.56 -13.01 -7.15
CA THR A 140 -3.73 -11.82 -7.35
C THR A 140 -4.34 -10.81 -8.33
N THR A 141 -5.22 -11.26 -9.22
CA THR A 141 -5.74 -10.45 -10.34
C THR A 141 -7.22 -10.12 -10.20
N ASN A 142 -7.97 -10.88 -9.41
CA ASN A 142 -9.41 -10.74 -9.34
C ASN A 142 -9.99 -11.30 -8.03
N PHE A 143 -11.28 -11.06 -7.85
CA PHE A 143 -12.14 -11.77 -6.91
C PHE A 143 -13.55 -11.84 -7.50
N LYS A 144 -14.43 -12.57 -6.81
CA LYS A 144 -15.86 -12.59 -7.17
C LYS A 144 -16.72 -12.18 -5.97
N PRO A 145 -17.67 -11.25 -6.13
CA PRO A 145 -18.63 -10.93 -5.08
C PRO A 145 -19.63 -12.07 -4.87
N PHE A 146 -19.84 -12.41 -3.61
CA PHE A 146 -20.90 -13.28 -3.13
C PHE A 146 -21.87 -12.48 -2.26
N VAL A 147 -23.16 -12.53 -2.60
CA VAL A 147 -24.23 -11.82 -1.90
C VAL A 147 -25.12 -12.84 -1.20
N TYR A 148 -25.43 -12.60 0.07
CA TYR A 148 -26.29 -13.49 0.87
C TYR A 148 -27.19 -12.71 1.82
N ALA A 149 -28.35 -13.28 2.17
CA ALA A 149 -29.26 -12.69 3.14
C ALA A 149 -28.97 -13.21 4.56
N ALA A 150 -29.12 -12.36 5.59
CA ALA A 150 -28.92 -12.76 6.99
C ALA A 150 -30.02 -13.68 7.55
N VAL A 151 -31.15 -13.81 6.87
CA VAL A 151 -32.32 -14.61 7.26
C VAL A 151 -32.86 -15.36 6.05
N GLY A 152 -33.18 -16.64 6.22
CA GLY A 152 -33.74 -17.50 5.17
C GLY A 152 -35.12 -17.07 4.66
N GLY A 153 -35.47 -17.47 3.43
CA GLY A 153 -36.81 -17.31 2.85
C GLY A 153 -37.07 -16.00 2.09
N ASN A 154 -36.03 -15.23 1.76
CA ASN A 154 -36.18 -13.94 1.08
C ASN A 154 -35.89 -14.08 -0.43
N ASN A 155 -36.90 -13.85 -1.26
CA ASN A 155 -36.84 -13.98 -2.74
C ASN A 155 -36.77 -12.61 -3.44
N ALA A 156 -36.20 -11.60 -2.78
CA ALA A 156 -36.13 -10.26 -3.33
C ALA A 156 -35.18 -10.23 -4.54
N THR A 157 -35.68 -9.73 -5.66
CA THR A 157 -34.87 -9.45 -6.84
C THR A 157 -34.37 -8.03 -6.81
N TRP A 158 -33.06 -7.88 -7.00
CA TRP A 158 -32.36 -6.61 -7.05
C TRP A 158 -31.58 -6.49 -8.34
N ALA A 159 -31.61 -5.30 -8.92
CA ALA A 159 -30.90 -4.99 -10.14
C ALA A 159 -30.02 -3.76 -9.95
N GLY A 160 -28.78 -3.84 -10.46
CA GLY A 160 -27.87 -2.70 -10.53
C GLY A 160 -27.39 -2.16 -9.18
N ILE A 161 -27.38 -2.97 -8.12
CA ILE A 161 -26.94 -2.54 -6.78
C ILE A 161 -25.44 -2.35 -6.78
N GLU A 162 -25.01 -1.15 -6.41
CA GLU A 162 -23.60 -0.82 -6.30
C GLU A 162 -22.98 -1.48 -5.07
N ILE A 163 -21.92 -2.26 -5.31
CA ILE A 163 -21.06 -2.83 -4.28
C ILE A 163 -19.73 -2.10 -4.32
N GLN A 164 -19.38 -1.45 -3.21
CA GLN A 164 -18.06 -0.91 -2.98
C GLN A 164 -17.12 -2.04 -2.55
N TRP A 165 -15.89 -2.01 -3.04
CA TRP A 165 -14.87 -2.97 -2.65
C TRP A 165 -13.56 -2.27 -2.29
N HIS A 166 -12.83 -2.88 -1.36
CA HIS A 166 -11.49 -2.47 -0.95
C HIS A 166 -10.61 -3.71 -0.82
N ALA A 167 -9.43 -3.68 -1.44
CA ALA A 167 -8.47 -4.78 -1.46
C ALA A 167 -7.11 -4.29 -0.97
N ILE A 168 -6.54 -4.96 0.03
CA ILE A 168 -5.23 -4.61 0.60
C ILE A 168 -4.34 -5.85 0.55
N ALA A 169 -3.16 -5.73 -0.06
CA ALA A 169 -2.14 -6.77 0.01
C ALA A 169 -1.29 -6.62 1.28
N PRO A 170 -1.00 -7.73 1.99
CA PRO A 170 -0.07 -7.74 3.12
C PRO A 170 1.37 -7.46 2.69
#